data_AF-A0AAX6N728-F1
#
_entry.id   AF-A0AAX6N728-F1
#
_cell.length_a   1.000
_cell.length_b   1.000
_cell.length_c   1.000
_cell.angle_alpha   90.00
_cell.angle_beta   90.00
_cell.angle_gamma   90.00
#
_symmetry.space_group_name_H-M   'P 1'
#
loop_
_entity.id
_entity.type
_entity.pdbx_description
1 polymer ?
#
loop_
_entity_poly.entity_id
_entity_poly.type
_entity_poly.pdbx_seq_one_letter_code
_entity_poly.pdbx_strand_id
1 'polypeptide(L)'
;MKKKIVVYIAASLDGYIARENGEIDWLQSVEGEGDNGYEDFYQTCDAVVMGKATYDHVLKLTPEFPYLDKKCYVFSRSAQGKDQYVEFVNESVASFLNNLDQDAKKIWLVGGAEILADFLKAESVDEFIISVIPVLLGGGIPLFKQGIPEMDLKLTDMKQYGQIAQLYYKRG
;
A
#
# COMPACT_ATOMS: atom_id res chain seq x y z
N MET A 1 20.87 9.02 0.17
CA MET A 1 19.79 9.23 -0.83
C MET A 1 18.48 9.39 -0.07
N LYS A 2 17.52 10.19 -0.56
CA LYS A 2 16.22 10.37 0.09
C LYS A 2 15.44 9.05 0.05
N LYS A 3 14.83 8.66 1.18
CA LYS A 3 13.88 7.55 1.26
C LYS A 3 12.67 7.86 0.38
N LYS A 4 12.16 6.87 -0.35
CA LYS A 4 10.98 6.97 -1.20
C LYS A 4 9.85 6.12 -0.65
N ILE A 5 8.71 6.73 -0.39
CA ILE A 5 7.49 6.02 -0.01
C ILE A 5 6.63 5.82 -1.24
N VAL A 6 6.33 4.57 -1.54
CA VAL A 6 5.54 4.18 -2.71
C VAL A 6 4.27 3.47 -2.28
N VAL A 7 3.13 3.97 -2.73
CA VAL A 7 1.85 3.29 -2.62
C VAL A 7 1.73 2.39 -3.84
N TYR A 8 1.66 1.08 -3.65
CA TYR A 8 1.34 0.11 -4.71
C TYR A 8 0.08 -0.62 -4.28
N ILE A 9 -1.03 -0.40 -5.00
CA ILE A 9 -2.36 -0.85 -4.56
C ILE A 9 -3.32 -1.05 -5.73
N ALA A 10 -4.21 -2.03 -5.60
CA ALA A 10 -5.34 -2.19 -6.50
C ALA A 10 -6.59 -1.51 -5.92
N ALA A 11 -7.38 -0.87 -6.78
CA ALA A 11 -8.63 -0.24 -6.42
C ALA A 11 -9.69 -0.49 -7.50
N SER A 12 -10.96 -0.52 -7.11
CA SER A 12 -12.08 -0.47 -8.03
C SER A 12 -12.10 0.87 -8.80
N LEU A 13 -12.86 0.93 -9.89
CA LEU A 13 -12.98 2.15 -10.70
C LEU A 13 -13.53 3.34 -9.90
N ASP A 14 -14.40 3.06 -8.92
CA ASP A 14 -14.96 4.02 -7.97
C ASP A 14 -14.12 4.20 -6.68
N GLY A 15 -12.89 3.67 -6.64
CA GLY A 15 -11.88 4.05 -5.66
C GLY A 15 -11.90 3.28 -4.34
N TYR A 16 -12.42 2.05 -4.32
CA TYR A 16 -12.45 1.18 -3.13
C TYR A 16 -11.37 0.09 -3.20
N ILE A 17 -10.74 -0.22 -2.07
CA ILE A 17 -9.66 -1.22 -1.95
C ILE A 17 -10.12 -2.55 -1.36
N ALA A 18 -11.31 -2.56 -0.76
CA ALA A 18 -11.96 -3.76 -0.24
C ALA A 18 -13.46 -3.48 -0.07
N ARG A 19 -14.25 -4.54 0.04
CA ARG A 19 -15.65 -4.45 0.47
C ARG A 19 -15.75 -4.00 1.93
N GLU A 20 -16.96 -3.68 2.40
CA GLU A 20 -17.19 -3.27 3.80
C GLU A 20 -16.76 -4.32 4.82
N ASN A 21 -16.90 -5.61 4.47
CA ASN A 21 -16.45 -6.75 5.27
C ASN A 21 -14.94 -7.01 5.16
N GLY A 22 -14.21 -6.22 4.35
CA GLY A 22 -12.78 -6.36 4.10
C GLY A 22 -12.42 -7.36 3.00
N GLU A 23 -13.38 -7.99 2.33
CA GLU A 23 -13.09 -8.95 1.26
C GLU A 23 -12.57 -8.28 -0.02
N ILE A 24 -11.72 -9.02 -0.73
CA ILE A 24 -11.04 -8.64 -1.97
C ILE A 24 -11.27 -9.66 -3.11
N ASP A 25 -12.33 -10.46 -3.00
CA ASP A 25 -12.78 -11.47 -3.99
C ASP A 25 -12.88 -10.92 -5.42
N TRP A 26 -13.29 -9.66 -5.55
CA TRP A 26 -13.43 -8.95 -6.82
C TRP A 26 -12.09 -8.69 -7.54
N LEU A 27 -10.94 -8.84 -6.87
CA LEU A 27 -9.64 -8.77 -7.55
C LEU A 27 -9.41 -9.96 -8.48
N GLN A 28 -10.04 -11.11 -8.20
CA GLN A 28 -9.88 -12.34 -8.99
C GLN A 28 -10.89 -12.45 -10.14
N SER A 29 -11.87 -11.54 -10.22
CA SER A 29 -12.91 -11.58 -11.25
C SER A 29 -12.50 -10.93 -12.57
N VAL A 30 -11.29 -10.37 -12.66
CA VAL A 30 -10.75 -9.74 -13.85
C VAL A 30 -9.54 -10.52 -14.38
N GLU A 31 -9.46 -10.67 -15.71
CA GLU A 31 -8.27 -11.18 -16.37
C GLU A 31 -7.18 -10.11 -16.39
N GLY A 32 -6.09 -10.39 -15.66
CA GLY A 32 -4.83 -9.65 -15.74
C GLY A 32 -3.81 -10.34 -16.66
N GLU A 33 -2.54 -9.92 -16.57
CA GLU A 33 -1.42 -10.54 -17.29
C GLU A 33 -0.30 -10.86 -16.31
N GLY A 34 0.03 -12.16 -16.17
CA GLY A 34 1.01 -12.62 -15.19
C GLY A 34 0.59 -12.24 -13.77
N ASP A 35 1.46 -11.53 -13.06
CA ASP A 35 1.23 -10.98 -11.73
C ASP A 35 0.94 -9.47 -11.73
N ASN A 36 0.65 -8.90 -12.92
CA ASN A 36 0.42 -7.48 -13.15
C ASN A 36 1.60 -6.57 -12.75
N GLY A 37 2.84 -7.09 -12.85
CA GLY A 37 4.07 -6.36 -12.54
C GLY A 37 4.40 -6.29 -11.03
N TYR A 38 3.75 -7.14 -10.23
CA TYR A 38 3.96 -7.18 -8.78
C TYR A 38 5.40 -7.54 -8.41
N GLU A 39 5.95 -8.62 -8.97
CA GLU A 39 7.29 -9.12 -8.64
C GLU A 39 8.37 -8.09 -9.01
N ASP A 40 8.26 -7.50 -10.20
CA ASP A 40 9.13 -6.42 -10.67
C ASP A 40 9.13 -5.22 -9.71
N PHE A 41 7.97 -4.86 -9.17
CA PHE A 41 7.87 -3.83 -8.14
C PHE A 41 8.46 -4.31 -6.81
N TYR A 42 8.08 -5.49 -6.36
CA TYR A 42 8.43 -6.04 -5.06
C TYR A 42 9.95 -6.19 -4.87
N GLN A 43 10.66 -6.62 -5.91
CA GLN A 43 12.12 -6.73 -5.90
C GLN A 43 12.84 -5.38 -5.76
N THR A 44 12.16 -4.26 -6.04
CA THR A 44 12.74 -2.93 -5.83
C THR A 44 12.56 -2.39 -4.42
N CYS A 45 11.76 -3.06 -3.58
CA CYS A 45 11.45 -2.60 -2.23
C CYS A 45 12.46 -3.14 -1.22
N ASP A 46 12.87 -2.27 -0.29
CA ASP A 46 13.75 -2.65 0.82
C ASP A 46 12.95 -2.99 2.10
N ALA A 47 11.74 -2.41 2.21
CA ALA A 47 10.87 -2.58 3.36
C ALA A 47 9.40 -2.43 2.97
N VAL A 48 8.52 -3.01 3.79
CA VAL A 48 7.06 -2.86 3.69
C VAL A 48 6.49 -2.26 4.96
N VAL A 49 5.51 -1.38 4.81
CA VAL A 49 4.79 -0.72 5.88
C VAL A 49 3.31 -0.93 5.67
N MET A 50 2.60 -1.32 6.73
CA MET A 50 1.15 -1.49 6.69
C MET A 50 0.48 -1.12 8.01
N GLY A 51 -0.84 -0.95 7.99
CA GLY A 51 -1.66 -0.81 9.19
C GLY A 51 -2.03 -2.17 9.77
N LYS A 52 -2.35 -2.21 11.07
CA LYS A 52 -2.74 -3.44 11.78
C LYS A 52 -3.88 -4.22 11.11
N ALA A 53 -4.89 -3.54 10.58
CA ALA A 53 -6.01 -4.19 9.90
C ALA A 53 -5.58 -4.92 8.62
N THR A 54 -4.66 -4.33 7.86
CA THR A 54 -4.08 -4.97 6.66
C THR A 54 -3.23 -6.16 7.04
N TYR A 55 -2.41 -6.04 8.08
CA TYR A 55 -1.62 -7.16 8.61
C TYR A 55 -2.50 -8.36 9.01
N ASP A 56 -3.55 -8.10 9.79
CA ASP A 56 -4.51 -9.13 10.22
C ASP A 56 -5.26 -9.78 9.06
N HIS A 57 -5.46 -9.03 7.98
CA HIS A 57 -6.07 -9.55 6.76
C HIS A 57 -5.09 -10.42 5.96
N VAL A 58 -3.85 -9.98 5.78
CA VAL A 58 -2.78 -10.75 5.12
C VAL A 58 -2.59 -12.11 5.78
N LEU A 59 -2.52 -12.16 7.12
CA LEU A 59 -2.37 -13.42 7.87
C LEU A 59 -3.54 -14.41 7.68
N LYS A 60 -4.70 -13.95 7.22
CA LYS A 60 -5.87 -14.81 6.93
C LYS A 60 -5.92 -15.23 5.46
N LEU A 61 -5.43 -14.38 4.56
CA LEU A 61 -5.48 -14.59 3.12
C LEU A 61 -4.45 -15.62 2.65
N THR A 62 -3.27 -15.65 3.26
CA THR A 62 -2.17 -16.49 2.82
C THR A 62 -1.77 -17.48 3.92
N PRO A 63 -1.44 -18.75 3.56
CA PRO A 63 -0.97 -19.72 4.54
C PRO A 63 0.39 -19.35 5.13
N GLU A 64 1.22 -18.65 4.34
CA GLU A 64 2.51 -18.12 4.73
C GLU A 64 2.52 -16.60 4.56
N PHE A 65 3.18 -15.89 5.47
CA PHE A 65 3.32 -14.45 5.37
C PHE A 65 4.14 -14.09 4.11
N PRO A 66 3.63 -13.23 3.21
CA PRO A 66 4.22 -13.07 1.88
C PRO A 66 5.48 -12.20 1.85
N TYR A 67 5.85 -11.54 2.96
CA TYR A 67 6.91 -10.54 2.98
C TYR A 67 8.13 -10.91 3.83
N LEU A 68 8.42 -12.21 3.95
CA LEU A 68 9.46 -12.74 4.85
C LEU A 68 10.89 -12.26 4.52
N ASP A 69 11.15 -11.87 3.27
CA ASP A 69 12.45 -11.40 2.80
C ASP A 69 12.62 -9.87 2.89
N LYS A 70 11.63 -9.15 3.44
CA LYS A 70 11.67 -7.69 3.61
C LYS A 70 11.52 -7.30 5.08
N LYS A 71 12.05 -6.14 5.46
CA LYS A 71 11.73 -5.54 6.77
C LYS A 71 10.27 -5.12 6.78
N CYS A 72 9.50 -5.62 7.74
CA CYS A 72 8.06 -5.39 7.83
C CYS A 72 7.70 -4.57 9.07
N TYR A 73 6.99 -3.47 8.87
CA TYR A 73 6.54 -2.57 9.93
C TYR A 73 5.02 -2.47 9.95
N VAL A 74 4.42 -2.62 11.13
CA VAL A 74 2.97 -2.54 11.32
C VAL A 74 2.62 -1.39 12.26
N PHE A 75 1.95 -0.38 11.72
CA PHE A 75 1.41 0.72 12.53
C PHE A 75 0.22 0.22 13.36
N SER A 76 0.35 0.33 14.68
CA SER A 76 -0.64 -0.12 15.64
C SER A 76 -0.60 0.74 16.90
N ARG A 77 -1.79 1.07 17.43
CA ARG A 77 -1.92 1.83 18.68
C ARG A 77 -1.83 0.95 19.93
N SER A 78 -2.14 -0.34 19.79
CA SER A 78 -2.27 -1.29 20.91
C SER A 78 -1.18 -2.35 20.94
N ALA A 79 -0.54 -2.66 19.81
CA ALA A 79 0.54 -3.64 19.75
C ALA A 79 1.89 -2.93 19.87
N GLN A 80 2.87 -3.60 20.48
CA GLN A 80 4.22 -3.08 20.72
C GLN A 80 5.24 -4.20 20.55
N GLY A 81 6.50 -3.83 20.30
CA GLY A 81 7.59 -4.80 20.16
C GLY A 81 7.59 -5.48 18.79
N LYS A 82 7.90 -6.77 18.78
CA LYS A 82 8.01 -7.58 17.56
C LYS A 82 7.23 -8.87 17.72
N ASP A 83 6.69 -9.39 16.63
CA ASP A 83 6.27 -10.78 16.53
C ASP A 83 7.18 -11.56 15.56
N GLN A 84 6.72 -12.71 15.07
CA GLN A 84 7.48 -13.56 14.14
C GLN A 84 7.75 -12.88 12.79
N TYR A 85 6.91 -11.94 12.36
CA TYR A 85 6.92 -11.39 11.01
C TYR A 85 7.23 -9.90 10.97
N VAL A 86 6.83 -9.14 12.00
CA VAL A 86 6.81 -7.68 11.94
C VAL A 86 7.34 -7.00 13.20
N GLU A 87 7.75 -5.74 13.03
CA GLU A 87 7.97 -4.78 14.11
C GLU A 87 6.77 -3.83 14.21
N PHE A 88 6.18 -3.72 15.40
CA PHE A 88 5.06 -2.83 15.63
C PHE A 88 5.52 -1.39 15.89
N VAL A 89 4.90 -0.45 15.18
CA VAL A 89 5.20 0.98 15.22
C VAL A 89 4.04 1.72 15.88
N ASN A 90 4.35 2.47 16.93
CA ASN A 90 3.38 3.29 17.68
C ASN A 90 3.89 4.73 17.85
N GLU A 91 4.62 5.22 16.85
CA GLU A 91 5.10 6.59 16.77
C GLU A 91 4.53 7.32 15.56
N SER A 92 4.82 8.62 15.44
CA SER A 92 4.39 9.41 14.28
C SER A 92 5.10 8.94 13.00
N VAL A 93 4.47 9.15 11.83
CA VAL A 93 5.11 8.86 10.53
C VAL A 93 6.47 9.56 10.40
N ALA A 94 6.56 10.82 10.81
CA ALA A 94 7.83 11.57 10.78
C ALA A 94 8.91 10.91 11.65
N SER A 95 8.56 10.50 12.88
CA SER A 95 9.48 9.79 13.78
C SER A 95 9.94 8.46 13.17
N PHE A 96 9.00 7.67 12.67
CA PHE A 96 9.27 6.40 12.01
C PHE A 96 10.25 6.55 10.84
N LEU A 97 10.00 7.52 9.95
CA LEU A 97 10.86 7.74 8.78
C LEU A 97 12.27 8.21 9.16
N ASN A 98 12.40 8.98 10.24
CA ASN A 98 13.69 9.41 10.78
C ASN A 98 14.48 8.25 11.38
N ASN A 99 13.79 7.33 12.06
CA ASN A 99 14.38 6.16 12.72
C ASN A 99 14.62 4.98 11.78
N LEU A 100 13.98 4.98 10.60
CA LEU A 100 14.13 3.92 9.62
C LEU A 100 15.58 3.81 9.15
N ASP A 101 16.03 2.57 8.94
CA ASP A 101 17.37 2.25 8.45
C ASP A 101 17.79 3.13 7.25
N GLN A 102 19.05 3.55 7.25
CA GLN A 102 19.61 4.40 6.19
C GLN A 102 19.70 3.66 4.84
N ASP A 103 19.80 2.33 4.89
CA ASP A 103 19.86 1.50 3.69
C ASP A 103 18.47 1.24 3.07
N ALA A 104 17.38 1.46 3.82
CA ALA A 104 16.02 1.35 3.30
C ALA A 104 15.67 2.56 2.44
N LYS A 105 15.76 2.41 1.11
CA LYS A 105 15.60 3.51 0.15
C LYS A 105 14.21 3.52 -0.47
N LYS A 106 13.62 2.37 -0.75
CA LYS A 106 12.26 2.26 -1.31
C LYS A 106 11.37 1.47 -0.37
N ILE A 107 10.39 2.15 0.21
CA ILE A 107 9.45 1.59 1.17
C ILE A 107 8.09 1.47 0.50
N TRP A 108 7.57 0.26 0.46
CA TRP A 108 6.20 0.02 0.00
C TRP A 108 5.22 0.25 1.15
N LEU A 109 4.34 1.23 0.99
CA LEU A 109 3.17 1.40 1.83
C LEU A 109 2.05 0.51 1.28
N VAL A 110 1.90 -0.69 1.85
CA VAL A 110 0.88 -1.68 1.47
C VAL A 110 -0.54 -1.13 1.74
N GLY A 111 -0.66 -0.23 2.71
CA GLY A 111 -1.92 0.35 3.16
C GLY A 111 -2.35 -0.21 4.53
N GLY A 112 -3.61 -0.14 4.95
CA GLY A 112 -4.77 0.38 4.23
C GLY A 112 -5.01 1.89 4.40
N ALA A 113 -6.26 2.28 4.19
CA ALA A 113 -6.70 3.66 4.05
C ALA A 113 -6.29 4.59 5.22
N GLU A 114 -6.30 4.09 6.46
CA GLU A 114 -5.93 4.88 7.64
C GLU A 114 -4.44 5.26 7.64
N ILE A 115 -3.55 4.27 7.49
CA ILE A 115 -2.11 4.55 7.47
C ILE A 115 -1.70 5.35 6.24
N LEU A 116 -2.36 5.12 5.10
CA LEU A 116 -2.18 5.95 3.92
C LEU A 116 -2.55 7.42 4.19
N ALA A 117 -3.68 7.67 4.84
CA ALA A 117 -4.08 9.02 5.21
C ALA A 117 -3.06 9.71 6.13
N ASP A 118 -2.48 8.99 7.08
CA ASP A 118 -1.43 9.52 7.97
C ASP A 118 -0.16 9.88 7.20
N PHE A 119 0.28 9.02 6.26
CA PHE A 119 1.44 9.31 5.40
C PHE A 119 1.19 10.48 4.44
N LEU A 120 -0.03 10.64 3.94
CA LEU A 120 -0.43 11.78 3.10
C LEU A 120 -0.43 13.09 3.90
N LYS A 121 -0.99 13.09 5.11
CA LYS A 121 -0.96 14.26 6.02
C LYS A 121 0.45 14.64 6.45
N ALA A 122 1.34 13.66 6.56
CA ALA A 122 2.76 13.88 6.79
C ALA A 122 3.55 14.23 5.53
N GLU A 123 2.88 14.44 4.38
CA GLU A 123 3.50 14.83 3.12
C GLU A 123 4.65 13.90 2.70
N SER A 124 4.54 12.61 3.04
CA SER A 124 5.65 11.67 2.97
C SER A 124 5.54 10.68 1.81
N VAL A 125 4.40 10.62 1.10
CA VAL A 125 4.23 9.76 -0.09
C VAL A 125 4.89 10.42 -1.31
N ASP A 126 5.77 9.70 -1.99
CA ASP A 126 6.49 10.20 -3.17
C ASP A 126 5.90 9.67 -4.49
N GLU A 127 5.45 8.41 -4.52
CA GLU A 127 4.99 7.73 -5.73
C GLU A 127 3.71 6.91 -5.48
N PHE A 128 2.83 6.84 -6.49
CA PHE A 128 1.64 6.00 -6.48
C PHE A 128 1.66 5.10 -7.72
N ILE A 129 1.43 3.82 -7.51
CA ILE A 129 1.24 2.81 -8.53
C ILE A 129 -0.14 2.20 -8.25
N ILE A 130 -1.15 2.66 -8.98
CA ILE A 130 -2.55 2.31 -8.74
C ILE A 130 -3.04 1.43 -9.88
N SER A 131 -3.36 0.19 -9.57
CA SER A 131 -4.03 -0.72 -10.49
C SER A 131 -5.54 -0.53 -10.40
N VAL A 132 -6.14 0.05 -11.44
CA VAL A 132 -7.58 0.24 -11.55
C VAL A 132 -8.22 -1.00 -12.14
N ILE A 133 -9.06 -1.65 -11.33
CA ILE A 133 -9.84 -2.82 -11.73
C ILE A 133 -11.17 -2.35 -12.31
N PRO A 134 -11.62 -2.89 -13.46
CA PRO A 134 -12.82 -2.44 -14.17
C PRO A 134 -14.11 -2.94 -13.50
N VAL A 135 -14.31 -2.59 -12.23
CA VAL A 135 -15.49 -2.90 -11.43
C VAL A 135 -15.92 -1.67 -10.65
N LEU A 136 -17.23 -1.50 -10.48
CA LEU A 136 -17.82 -0.55 -9.53
C LEU A 136 -18.31 -1.35 -8.33
N LEU A 137 -17.81 -1.05 -7.13
CA LEU A 137 -18.27 -1.71 -5.90
C LEU A 137 -19.47 -0.99 -5.28
N GLY A 138 -19.64 0.31 -5.54
CA GLY A 138 -20.69 1.16 -4.98
C GLY A 138 -20.53 1.47 -3.49
N GLY A 139 -19.54 0.88 -2.82
CA GLY A 139 -19.30 0.99 -1.39
C GLY A 139 -18.18 0.07 -0.93
N GLY A 140 -17.63 0.34 0.25
CA GLY A 140 -16.53 -0.43 0.82
C GLY A 140 -15.51 0.45 1.54
N ILE A 141 -14.30 -0.07 1.68
CA ILE A 141 -13.18 0.65 2.26
C ILE A 141 -12.56 1.52 1.14
N PRO A 142 -12.66 2.85 1.20
CA PRO A 142 -12.10 3.72 0.16
C PRO A 142 -10.58 3.71 0.22
N LEU A 143 -9.91 3.85 -0.94
CA LEU A 143 -8.47 4.03 -1.02
C LEU A 143 -8.04 5.29 -0.25
N PHE A 144 -8.72 6.40 -0.50
CA PHE A 144 -8.43 7.69 0.10
C PHE A 144 -9.51 8.08 1.11
N LYS A 145 -9.10 8.35 2.35
CA LYS A 145 -9.98 8.89 3.38
C LYS A 145 -10.28 10.37 3.12
N GLN A 146 -11.40 10.84 3.64
CA GLN A 146 -11.71 12.27 3.65
C GLN A 146 -10.70 13.03 4.53
N GLY A 147 -10.43 14.29 4.15
CA GLY A 147 -9.54 15.18 4.92
C GLY A 147 -8.04 14.91 4.71
N ILE A 148 -7.66 14.17 3.67
CA ILE A 148 -6.27 14.19 3.17
C ILE A 148 -5.99 15.56 2.50
N PRO A 149 -4.73 16.05 2.55
CA PRO A 149 -4.38 17.30 1.88
C PRO A 149 -4.54 17.18 0.36
N GLU A 150 -4.83 18.31 -0.28
CA GLU A 150 -4.72 18.43 -1.74
C GLU A 150 -3.27 18.20 -2.15
N MET A 151 -3.06 17.44 -3.22
CA MET A 151 -1.75 17.07 -3.71
C MET A 151 -1.77 16.99 -5.23
N ASP A 152 -0.91 17.79 -5.86
CA ASP A 152 -0.67 17.68 -7.30
C ASP A 152 0.10 16.39 -7.61
N LEU A 153 -0.37 15.67 -8.62
CA LEU A 153 0.26 14.45 -9.10
C LEU A 153 0.61 14.59 -10.57
N LYS A 154 1.80 14.12 -10.93
CA LYS A 154 2.25 14.00 -12.31
C LYS A 154 2.15 12.54 -12.74
N LEU A 155 1.36 12.28 -13.79
CA LEU A 155 1.40 10.99 -14.47
C LEU A 155 2.78 10.81 -15.13
N THR A 156 3.42 9.69 -14.85
CA THR A 156 4.78 9.39 -15.32
C THR A 156 4.85 8.17 -16.21
N ASP A 157 3.94 7.22 -16.02
CA ASP A 157 3.82 6.03 -16.86
C ASP A 157 2.40 5.43 -16.73
N MET A 158 2.04 4.58 -17.68
CA MET A 158 0.79 3.81 -17.66
C MET A 158 1.03 2.47 -18.32
N LYS A 159 0.60 1.39 -17.65
CA LYS A 159 0.62 0.03 -18.19
C LYS A 159 -0.77 -0.56 -18.22
N GLN A 160 -1.01 -1.44 -19.17
CA GLN A 160 -2.20 -2.26 -19.25
C GLN A 160 -1.81 -3.73 -19.04
N TYR A 161 -2.53 -4.42 -18.17
CA TYR A 161 -2.42 -5.87 -17.98
C TYR A 161 -3.80 -6.47 -18.17
N GLY A 162 -4.06 -7.08 -19.33
CA GLY A 162 -5.40 -7.53 -19.67
C GLY A 162 -6.40 -6.37 -19.62
N GLN A 163 -7.34 -6.42 -18.68
CA GLN A 163 -8.34 -5.35 -18.49
C GLN A 163 -7.99 -4.34 -17.37
N ILE A 164 -6.82 -4.48 -16.75
CA ILE A 164 -6.37 -3.64 -15.63
C ILE A 164 -5.51 -2.48 -16.15
N ALA A 165 -5.86 -1.25 -15.79
CA ALA A 165 -5.03 -0.07 -16.05
C ALA A 165 -4.19 0.25 -14.81
N GLN A 166 -2.86 0.14 -14.92
CA GLN A 166 -1.94 0.50 -13.86
C GLN A 166 -1.32 1.88 -14.13
N LEU A 167 -1.59 2.82 -13.23
CA LEU A 167 -1.21 4.22 -13.37
C LEU A 167 -0.04 4.55 -12.43
N TYR A 168 0.99 5.19 -12.97
CA TYR A 168 2.20 5.56 -12.22
C TYR A 168 2.26 7.07 -12.04
N TYR A 169 2.04 7.53 -10.82
CA TYR A 169 2.13 8.94 -10.45
C TYR A 169 3.33 9.22 -9.57
N LYS A 170 3.84 10.45 -9.70
CA LYS A 170 4.76 11.05 -8.71
C LYS A 170 4.14 12.31 -8.16
N ARG A 171 4.44 12.62 -6.90
CA ARG A 171 4.12 13.93 -6.33
C ARG A 171 4.74 15.06 -7.18
N GLY A 172 3.91 16.05 -7.53
CA GLY A 172 4.26 17.21 -8.37
C GLY A 172 5.22 18.18 -7.71
#